data_AF-A0AAD8AGS1-F1
#
_entry.id   AF-A0AAD8AGS1-F1
#
_cell.length_a   1.000
_cell.length_b   1.000
_cell.length_c   1.000
_cell.angle_alpha   90.00
_cell.angle_beta   90.00
_cell.angle_gamma   90.00
#
_symmetry.space_group_name_H-M   'P 1'
#
loop_
_entity.id
_entity.type
_entity.pdbx_description
1 polymer ?
#
loop_
_entity_poly.entity_id
_entity_poly.type
_entity_poly.pdbx_seq_one_letter_code
_entity_poly.pdbx_strand_id
1 'polypeptide(L)'
;MAIALDHKRGISHDDSNKIEFPVVDIAAAIGWDSGIVKRQLKNLEWNKVNDRWQRTGLTVELFELGFRVLAPGNLNPSELDEALDTLYDHVEMQEKTSLQQLKTVFNALTSVSYSDHTDCLEDADMERSEKLKGMIRKYFEEDQLNKDLETEEVLENEEQIAADVRSLVCMYRDTNFSARAVARIFHGIPSPCYPAQIWGRCRFWRAHLGSNFKLLSKVAAREILRLK
;
A
#
# COMPACT_ATOMS: atom_id res chain seq x y z
N MET A 1 26.77 -9.44 20.58
CA MET A 1 26.67 -9.24 19.12
C MET A 1 26.20 -7.83 18.77
N ALA A 2 25.13 -7.30 19.38
CA ALA A 2 24.66 -5.91 19.17
C ALA A 2 25.79 -4.86 19.25
N ILE A 3 26.48 -4.80 20.40
CA ILE A 3 27.62 -3.88 20.64
C ILE A 3 28.74 -4.06 19.60
N ALA A 4 29.00 -5.30 19.16
CA ALA A 4 30.02 -5.58 18.14
C ALA A 4 29.60 -5.12 16.73
N LEU A 5 28.31 -5.18 16.41
CA LEU A 5 27.77 -4.66 15.14
C LEU A 5 27.80 -3.13 15.11
N ASP A 6 27.48 -2.49 16.23
CA ASP A 6 27.59 -1.04 16.39
C ASP A 6 29.03 -0.56 16.30
N HIS A 7 29.96 -1.28 16.92
CA HIS A 7 31.39 -0.97 16.80
C HIS A 7 31.89 -1.06 15.34
N LYS A 8 31.40 -2.03 14.55
CA LYS A 8 31.67 -2.08 13.10
C LYS A 8 31.08 -0.91 12.32
N ARG A 9 30.01 -0.28 12.83
CA ARG A 9 29.40 0.93 12.26
C ARG A 9 30.07 2.22 12.77
N GLY A 10 31.13 2.10 13.58
CA GLY A 10 31.85 3.23 14.17
C GLY A 10 31.21 3.80 15.43
N ILE A 11 30.23 3.11 16.02
CA ILE A 11 29.53 3.52 17.24
C ILE A 11 30.21 2.83 18.44
N SER A 12 30.82 3.60 19.34
CA SER A 12 31.35 3.09 20.61
C SER A 12 30.33 3.28 21.74
N HIS A 13 30.31 2.34 22.68
CA HIS A 13 29.45 2.35 23.87
C HIS A 13 30.27 2.38 25.17
N ASP A 14 31.57 2.70 25.11
CA ASP A 14 32.48 2.64 26.28
C ASP A 14 32.04 3.54 27.44
N ASP A 15 31.43 4.71 27.14
CA ASP A 15 30.90 5.67 28.13
C ASP A 15 29.36 5.67 28.21
N SER A 16 28.69 4.74 27.52
CA SER A 16 27.22 4.72 27.39
C SER A 16 26.55 3.95 28.52
N ASN A 17 25.59 4.58 29.21
CA ASN A 17 24.72 3.90 30.19
C ASN A 17 23.43 3.33 29.57
N LYS A 18 23.21 3.53 28.27
CA LYS A 18 22.04 3.08 27.52
C LYS A 18 22.46 2.54 26.16
N ILE A 19 21.90 1.40 25.77
CA ILE A 19 22.20 0.74 24.50
C ILE A 19 20.87 0.38 23.81
N GLU A 20 20.70 0.87 22.57
CA GLU A 20 19.51 0.64 21.74
C GLU A 20 19.91 -0.07 20.46
N PHE A 21 19.12 -1.06 20.03
CA PHE A 21 19.40 -1.80 18.80
C PHE A 21 18.15 -2.49 18.25
N PRO A 22 18.09 -2.75 16.93
CA PRO A 22 17.01 -3.49 16.31
C PRO A 22 17.08 -4.98 16.68
N VAL A 23 16.24 -5.40 17.63
CA VAL A 23 16.22 -6.78 18.13
C VAL A 23 15.89 -7.82 17.04
N VAL A 24 15.09 -7.44 16.04
CA VAL A 24 14.70 -8.33 14.94
C VAL A 24 15.88 -8.61 14.02
N ASP A 25 16.68 -7.59 13.68
CA ASP A 25 17.85 -7.75 12.83
C ASP A 25 18.91 -8.63 13.50
N ILE A 26 19.10 -8.47 14.81
CA ILE A 26 20.02 -9.31 15.59
C ILE A 26 19.50 -10.74 15.65
N ALA A 27 18.21 -10.94 15.87
CA ALA A 27 17.62 -12.26 15.85
C ALA A 27 17.82 -12.95 14.49
N ALA A 28 17.58 -12.23 13.39
CA ALA A 28 17.81 -12.71 12.04
C ALA A 28 19.30 -13.05 11.79
N ALA A 29 20.22 -12.18 12.20
CA ALA A 29 21.67 -12.40 12.05
C ALA A 29 22.21 -13.60 12.84
N ILE A 30 21.62 -13.91 13.99
CA ILE A 30 21.96 -15.08 14.82
C ILE A 30 21.21 -16.34 14.35
N GLY A 31 20.18 -16.19 13.50
CA GLY A 31 19.30 -17.28 13.09
C GLY A 31 18.35 -17.73 14.21
N TRP A 32 18.02 -16.83 15.14
CA TRP A 32 17.13 -17.11 16.27
C TRP A 32 15.75 -16.48 16.07
N ASP A 33 14.74 -17.06 16.72
CA ASP A 33 13.44 -16.42 16.82
C ASP A 33 13.54 -15.14 17.68
N SER A 34 12.98 -14.04 17.18
CA SER A 34 13.02 -12.75 17.90
C SER A 34 12.39 -12.81 19.30
N GLY A 35 11.43 -13.70 19.55
CA GLY A 35 10.84 -13.95 20.87
C GLY A 35 11.83 -14.59 21.85
N ILE A 36 12.71 -15.47 21.37
CA ILE A 36 13.79 -16.06 22.18
C ILE A 36 14.77 -14.95 22.57
N VAL A 37 15.21 -14.13 21.61
CA VAL A 37 16.13 -13.01 21.87
C VAL A 37 15.53 -12.04 22.87
N LYS A 38 14.27 -11.62 22.68
CA LYS A 38 13.55 -10.74 23.62
C LYS A 38 13.47 -11.32 25.03
N ARG A 39 13.21 -12.63 25.16
CA ARG A 39 13.19 -13.32 26.45
C ARG A 39 14.56 -13.32 27.12
N GLN A 40 15.62 -13.63 26.37
CA GLN A 40 16.98 -13.62 26.89
C GLN A 40 17.39 -12.22 27.35
N LEU A 41 17.05 -11.19 26.59
CA LEU A 41 17.27 -9.80 26.99
C LEU A 41 16.53 -9.47 28.29
N LYS A 42 15.25 -9.83 28.39
CA LYS A 42 14.47 -9.62 29.63
C LYS A 42 15.02 -10.37 30.83
N ASN A 43 15.60 -11.56 30.62
CA ASN A 43 16.25 -12.31 31.68
C ASN A 43 17.50 -11.62 32.22
N LEU A 44 18.15 -10.72 31.45
CA LEU A 44 19.33 -9.97 31.92
C LEU A 44 19.00 -9.05 33.09
N GLU A 45 17.73 -8.65 33.29
CA GLU A 45 17.27 -7.89 34.46
C GLU A 45 17.38 -8.69 35.77
N TRP A 46 17.68 -9.99 35.70
CA TRP A 46 17.74 -10.91 36.83
C TRP A 46 19.04 -11.71 36.83
N ASN A 47 19.60 -11.97 38.00
CA ASN A 47 20.75 -12.84 38.16
C ASN A 47 20.63 -13.68 39.44
N LYS A 48 21.36 -14.80 39.50
CA LYS A 48 21.30 -15.73 40.63
C LYS A 48 22.54 -15.54 41.50
N VAL A 49 22.36 -15.01 42.70
CA VAL A 49 23.42 -14.81 43.70
C VAL A 49 23.07 -15.61 44.94
N ASN A 50 23.96 -16.48 45.39
CA ASN A 50 23.75 -17.37 46.55
C ASN A 50 22.43 -18.16 46.46
N ASP A 51 22.19 -18.74 45.28
CA ASP A 51 21.00 -19.53 44.95
C ASP A 51 19.65 -18.77 44.99
N ARG A 52 19.67 -17.44 45.13
CA ARG A 52 18.49 -16.57 45.12
C ARG A 52 18.48 -15.65 43.90
N TRP A 53 17.30 -15.44 43.34
CA TRP A 53 17.11 -14.48 42.25
C TRP A 53 17.13 -13.05 42.78
N GLN A 54 17.98 -12.21 42.19
CA GLN A 54 18.09 -10.78 42.49
C GLN A 54 18.07 -9.98 41.19
N ARG A 55 17.57 -8.73 41.24
CA ARG A 55 17.58 -7.86 40.07
C ARG A 55 19.00 -7.36 39.79
N THR A 56 19.42 -7.45 38.54
CA THR A 56 20.60 -6.71 38.06
C THR A 56 20.16 -5.27 37.89
N GLY A 57 21.04 -4.28 38.11
CA GLY A 57 20.71 -2.86 37.91
C GLY A 57 20.39 -2.48 36.45
N LEU A 58 20.19 -3.45 35.57
CA LEU A 58 19.85 -3.28 34.16
C LEU A 58 18.34 -3.21 34.01
N THR A 59 17.87 -2.29 33.17
CA THR A 59 16.47 -2.20 32.75
C THR A 59 16.40 -2.44 31.25
N VAL A 60 15.56 -3.37 30.82
CA VAL A 60 15.38 -3.69 29.40
C VAL A 60 14.02 -3.20 28.95
N GLU A 61 13.98 -2.27 28.00
CA GLU A 61 12.74 -1.77 27.44
C GLU A 61 12.60 -2.24 25.99
N LEU A 62 11.43 -2.75 25.66
CA LEU A 62 11.06 -3.08 24.28
C LEU A 62 10.05 -2.03 23.83
N PHE A 63 10.42 -1.28 22.81
CA PHE A 63 9.61 -0.21 22.21
C PHE A 63 9.50 -0.45 20.69
N GLU A 64 8.85 0.47 19.97
CA GLU A 64 8.57 0.33 18.52
C GLU A 64 7.75 -0.93 18.18
N LEU A 65 6.45 -0.88 18.50
CA LEU A 65 5.52 -1.90 18.05
C LEU A 65 5.45 -1.89 16.51
N GLY A 66 5.67 -3.05 15.89
CA GLY A 66 5.63 -3.21 14.45
C GLY A 66 5.18 -4.60 14.04
N PHE A 67 4.85 -4.76 12.76
CA PHE A 67 4.53 -6.06 12.19
C PHE A 67 5.79 -6.87 11.93
N ARG A 68 5.83 -8.09 12.46
CA ARG A 68 6.88 -9.05 12.13
C ARG A 68 6.48 -9.78 10.83
N VAL A 69 7.13 -9.41 9.74
CA VAL A 69 6.89 -10.01 8.43
C VAL A 69 8.10 -10.85 8.02
N LEU A 70 7.85 -12.06 7.52
CA LEU A 70 8.86 -12.87 6.85
C LEU A 70 8.67 -12.68 5.35
N ALA A 71 9.50 -11.83 4.74
CA ALA A 71 9.52 -11.65 3.30
C ALA A 71 10.76 -12.36 2.73
N PRO A 72 10.62 -13.19 1.67
CA PRO A 72 11.73 -13.95 1.11
C PRO A 72 12.77 -13.06 0.42
N GLY A 73 12.44 -11.80 0.11
CA GLY A 73 13.39 -10.79 -0.37
C GLY A 73 14.00 -11.07 -1.74
N ASN A 74 13.46 -12.06 -2.46
CA ASN A 74 13.97 -12.56 -3.74
C ASN A 74 13.05 -12.21 -4.92
N LEU A 75 12.10 -11.30 -4.73
CA LEU A 75 11.20 -10.86 -5.80
C LEU A 75 11.99 -10.07 -6.84
N ASN A 76 11.83 -10.45 -8.10
CA ASN A 76 12.38 -9.69 -9.23
C ASN A 76 11.53 -8.42 -9.50
N PRO A 77 12.02 -7.46 -10.30
CA PRO A 77 11.29 -6.22 -10.55
C PRO A 77 9.89 -6.40 -11.14
N SER A 78 9.66 -7.41 -11.98
CA SER A 78 8.34 -7.71 -12.54
C SER A 78 7.37 -8.28 -11.50
N GLU A 79 7.84 -9.18 -10.64
CA GLU A 79 7.03 -9.74 -9.55
C GLU A 79 6.66 -8.67 -8.52
N LEU A 80 7.57 -7.71 -8.28
CA LEU A 80 7.28 -6.57 -7.41
C LEU A 80 6.20 -5.65 -8.01
N ASP A 81 6.29 -5.37 -9.32
CA ASP A 81 5.27 -4.58 -10.02
C ASP A 81 3.91 -5.33 -10.01
N GLU A 82 3.88 -6.64 -10.23
CA GLU A 82 2.66 -7.46 -10.14
C GLU A 82 2.04 -7.48 -8.74
N ALA A 83 2.86 -7.61 -7.69
CA ALA A 83 2.39 -7.54 -6.31
C ALA A 83 1.79 -6.17 -5.98
N LEU A 84 2.40 -5.09 -6.49
CA LEU A 84 1.88 -3.73 -6.32
C LEU A 84 0.57 -3.53 -7.08
N ASP A 85 0.44 -4.06 -8.29
CA ASP A 85 -0.78 -3.98 -9.09
C ASP A 85 -1.91 -4.77 -8.41
N THR A 86 -1.63 -5.96 -7.88
CA THR A 86 -2.61 -6.75 -7.10
C THR A 86 -3.11 -6.00 -5.87
N LEU A 87 -2.21 -5.36 -5.12
CA LEU A 87 -2.57 -4.55 -3.95
C LEU A 87 -3.40 -3.33 -4.36
N TYR A 88 -3.04 -2.68 -5.46
CA TYR A 88 -3.78 -1.53 -5.99
C TYR A 88 -5.18 -1.93 -6.44
N ASP A 89 -5.31 -3.02 -7.19
CA ASP A 89 -6.60 -3.52 -7.66
C ASP A 89 -7.52 -3.89 -6.49
N HIS A 90 -6.96 -4.43 -5.40
CA HIS A 90 -7.72 -4.69 -4.18
C HIS A 90 -8.27 -3.41 -3.54
N VAL A 91 -7.45 -2.36 -3.44
CA VAL A 91 -7.86 -1.05 -2.90
C VAL A 91 -8.90 -0.40 -3.81
N GLU A 92 -8.69 -0.41 -5.12
CA GLU A 92 -9.63 0.15 -6.11
C GLU A 92 -10.98 -0.58 -6.06
N MET A 93 -10.97 -1.91 -5.94
CA MET A 93 -12.18 -2.71 -5.77
C MET A 93 -12.90 -2.32 -4.48
N GLN A 94 -12.19 -2.22 -3.36
CA GLN A 94 -12.78 -1.83 -2.08
C GLN A 94 -13.40 -0.42 -2.15
N GLU A 95 -12.74 0.53 -2.80
CA GLU A 95 -13.25 1.87 -3.03
C GLU A 95 -14.56 1.84 -3.85
N LYS A 96 -14.54 1.16 -5.00
CA LYS A 96 -15.71 1.02 -5.89
C LYS A 96 -16.88 0.38 -5.16
N THR A 97 -16.65 -0.72 -4.46
CA THR A 97 -17.69 -1.42 -3.69
C THR A 97 -18.27 -0.51 -2.60
N SER A 98 -17.43 0.20 -1.85
CA SER A 98 -17.88 1.10 -0.78
C SER A 98 -18.73 2.25 -1.34
N LEU A 99 -18.33 2.83 -2.47
CA LEU A 99 -19.06 3.90 -3.13
C LEU A 99 -20.39 3.41 -3.71
N GLN A 100 -20.42 2.20 -4.26
CA GLN A 100 -21.66 1.57 -4.72
C GLN A 100 -22.63 1.31 -3.56
N GLN A 101 -22.13 0.81 -2.43
CA GLN A 101 -22.94 0.60 -1.22
C GLN A 101 -23.56 1.92 -0.75
N LEU A 102 -22.75 2.99 -0.69
CA LEU A 102 -23.24 4.32 -0.33
C LEU A 102 -24.32 4.83 -1.29
N LYS A 103 -24.09 4.73 -2.62
CA LYS A 103 -25.07 5.11 -3.64
C LYS A 103 -26.36 4.29 -3.52
N THR A 104 -26.24 2.99 -3.26
CA THR A 104 -27.37 2.08 -3.14
C THR A 104 -28.24 2.46 -1.95
N VAL A 105 -27.63 2.70 -0.79
CA VAL A 105 -28.35 3.14 0.42
C VAL A 105 -29.01 4.50 0.19
N PHE A 106 -28.28 5.46 -0.37
CA PHE A 106 -28.83 6.78 -0.69
C PHE A 106 -30.05 6.67 -1.61
N ASN A 107 -29.92 5.99 -2.74
CA ASN A 107 -31.01 5.83 -3.71
C ASN A 107 -32.21 5.10 -3.09
N ALA A 108 -31.97 4.04 -2.31
CA ALA A 108 -33.04 3.29 -1.65
C ALA A 108 -33.83 4.19 -0.69
N LEU A 109 -33.16 4.92 0.20
CA LEU A 109 -33.81 5.79 1.18
C LEU A 109 -34.50 6.99 0.51
N THR A 110 -33.85 7.64 -0.44
CA THR A 110 -34.43 8.78 -1.17
C THR A 110 -35.65 8.36 -2.01
N SER A 111 -35.69 7.13 -2.53
CA SER A 111 -36.84 6.66 -3.32
C SER A 111 -38.12 6.41 -2.52
N VAL A 112 -38.02 6.39 -1.19
CA VAL A 112 -39.14 6.23 -0.25
C VAL A 112 -39.29 7.41 0.71
N SER A 113 -38.40 8.40 0.66
CA SER A 113 -38.48 9.59 1.52
C SER A 113 -39.63 10.50 1.11
N TYR A 114 -40.21 11.19 2.08
CA TYR A 114 -41.09 12.32 1.84
C TYR A 114 -40.30 13.60 1.57
N SER A 115 -40.95 14.58 0.97
CA SER A 115 -40.33 15.90 0.77
C SER A 115 -40.30 16.69 2.07
N ASP A 116 -41.28 16.48 2.93
CA ASP A 116 -41.38 17.06 4.27
C ASP A 116 -41.74 15.99 5.30
N HIS A 117 -41.27 16.14 6.53
CA HIS A 117 -41.62 15.28 7.66
C HIS A 117 -43.11 15.33 8.03
N THR A 118 -43.83 16.39 7.66
CA THR A 118 -45.26 16.51 7.92
C THR A 118 -46.09 15.42 7.24
N ASP A 119 -45.61 14.93 6.09
CA ASP A 119 -46.29 13.92 5.27
C ASP A 119 -46.24 12.52 5.88
N CYS A 120 -45.49 12.33 6.99
CA CYS A 120 -45.35 11.06 7.69
C CYS A 120 -45.72 11.13 9.18
N LEU A 121 -46.51 12.12 9.60
CA LEU A 121 -46.94 12.30 10.99
C LEU A 121 -48.16 11.44 11.37
N GLU A 122 -48.94 11.00 10.39
CA GLU A 122 -50.16 10.20 10.59
C GLU A 122 -49.85 8.69 10.55
N ASP A 123 -50.64 7.91 9.83
CA ASP A 123 -50.43 6.47 9.70
C ASP A 123 -49.18 6.15 8.86
N ALA A 124 -48.55 5.00 9.16
CA ALA A 124 -47.43 4.51 8.39
C ALA A 124 -47.86 4.17 6.95
N ASP A 125 -47.21 4.78 5.97
CA ASP A 125 -47.39 4.45 4.56
C ASP A 125 -46.84 3.04 4.27
N MET A 126 -47.77 2.09 4.26
CA MET A 126 -47.48 0.67 4.07
C MET A 126 -46.91 0.38 2.68
N GLU A 127 -47.23 1.20 1.66
CA GLU A 127 -46.71 1.02 0.30
C GLU A 127 -45.21 1.36 0.25
N ARG A 128 -44.81 2.51 0.82
CA ARG A 128 -43.39 2.89 0.95
C ARG A 128 -42.62 1.91 1.84
N SER A 129 -43.25 1.43 2.92
CA SER A 129 -42.67 0.44 3.82
C SER A 129 -42.39 -0.88 3.09
N GLU A 130 -43.35 -1.42 2.34
CA GLU A 130 -43.14 -2.66 1.57
C GLU A 130 -42.15 -2.47 0.42
N LYS A 131 -42.14 -1.29 -0.22
CA LYS A 131 -41.13 -0.94 -1.23
C LYS A 131 -39.71 -0.95 -0.65
N LEU A 132 -39.50 -0.33 0.52
CA LEU A 132 -38.21 -0.35 1.20
C LEU A 132 -37.78 -1.77 1.60
N LYS A 133 -38.68 -2.55 2.21
CA LYS A 133 -38.41 -3.95 2.56
C LYS A 133 -38.04 -4.77 1.33
N GLY A 134 -38.74 -4.57 0.21
CA GLY A 134 -38.42 -5.22 -1.06
C GLY A 134 -37.01 -4.90 -1.55
N MET A 135 -36.59 -3.63 -1.51
CA MET A 135 -35.22 -3.23 -1.86
C MET A 135 -34.17 -3.83 -0.94
N ILE A 136 -34.43 -3.87 0.37
CA ILE A 136 -33.52 -4.47 1.36
C ILE A 136 -33.36 -5.98 1.11
N ARG A 137 -34.48 -6.71 0.95
CA ARG A 137 -34.44 -8.15 0.64
C ARG A 137 -33.63 -8.42 -0.62
N LYS A 138 -33.96 -7.70 -1.71
CA LYS A 138 -33.25 -7.81 -2.98
C LYS A 138 -31.75 -7.53 -2.84
N TYR A 139 -31.35 -6.55 -2.03
CA TYR A 139 -29.93 -6.24 -1.81
C TYR A 139 -29.16 -7.41 -1.19
N PHE A 140 -29.77 -8.11 -0.22
CA PHE A 140 -29.15 -9.26 0.45
C PHE A 140 -29.34 -10.60 -0.28
N GLU A 141 -30.29 -10.68 -1.22
CA GLU A 141 -30.50 -11.84 -2.09
C GLU A 141 -29.61 -11.81 -3.35
N GLU A 142 -29.24 -10.62 -3.84
CA GLU A 142 -28.30 -10.46 -4.96
C GLU A 142 -26.83 -10.59 -4.50
N ASP A 143 -26.04 -11.38 -5.21
CA ASP A 143 -24.58 -11.38 -5.08
C ASP A 143 -24.04 -10.05 -5.60
N GLN A 144 -23.77 -9.11 -4.68
CA GLN A 144 -23.26 -7.76 -4.99
C GLN A 144 -21.81 -7.77 -5.52
N LEU A 145 -21.16 -8.94 -5.60
CA LEU A 145 -19.74 -9.12 -5.94
C LEU A 145 -19.41 -8.85 -7.43
N ASN A 146 -20.40 -8.82 -8.33
CA ASN A 146 -20.16 -8.90 -9.78
C ASN A 146 -20.70 -7.73 -10.62
N LYS A 147 -21.14 -6.61 -10.01
CA LYS A 147 -21.48 -5.42 -10.81
C LYS A 147 -20.22 -4.62 -11.08
N ASP A 148 -19.47 -5.07 -12.09
CA ASP A 148 -18.38 -4.31 -12.69
C ASP A 148 -18.93 -2.95 -13.12
N LEU A 149 -18.63 -1.93 -12.32
CA LEU A 149 -18.73 -0.55 -12.74
C LEU A 149 -17.50 -0.27 -13.60
N GLU A 150 -17.55 -0.71 -14.86
CA GLU A 150 -16.69 -0.16 -15.91
C GLU A 150 -17.08 1.31 -16.09
N THR A 151 -16.50 2.17 -15.25
CA THR A 151 -16.30 3.54 -15.69
C THR A 151 -15.18 3.42 -16.72
N GLU A 152 -15.55 3.37 -18.00
CA GLU A 152 -14.59 3.50 -19.10
C GLU A 152 -13.94 4.87 -18.97
N GLU A 153 -12.89 4.96 -18.17
CA GLU A 153 -12.02 6.12 -18.18
C GLU A 153 -11.29 6.10 -19.52
N VAL A 154 -11.66 7.02 -20.40
CA VAL A 154 -11.04 7.20 -21.70
C VAL A 154 -9.86 8.17 -21.54
N LEU A 155 -8.69 7.80 -22.06
CA LEU A 155 -7.58 8.73 -22.20
C LEU A 155 -7.82 9.63 -23.42
N GLU A 156 -8.17 10.89 -23.19
CA GLU A 156 -8.38 11.87 -24.27
C GLU A 156 -7.13 12.05 -25.17
N ASN A 157 -5.92 11.86 -24.63
CA ASN A 157 -4.65 12.07 -25.34
C ASN A 157 -3.82 10.78 -25.52
N GLU A 158 -4.46 9.62 -25.69
CA GLU A 158 -3.77 8.32 -25.79
C GLU A 158 -2.68 8.28 -26.88
N GLU A 159 -2.94 8.86 -28.06
CA GLU A 159 -1.98 8.86 -29.17
C GLU A 159 -0.71 9.66 -28.85
N GLN A 160 -0.87 10.81 -28.21
CA GLN A 160 0.25 11.66 -27.78
C GLN A 160 1.08 10.95 -26.70
N ILE A 161 0.41 10.34 -25.72
CA ILE A 161 1.07 9.54 -24.69
C ILE A 161 1.87 8.41 -25.34
N ALA A 162 1.27 7.66 -26.27
CA ALA A 162 1.95 6.57 -26.96
C ALA A 162 3.20 7.05 -27.73
N ALA A 163 3.10 8.18 -28.43
CA ALA A 163 4.24 8.79 -29.12
C ALA A 163 5.36 9.21 -28.16
N ASP A 164 5.01 9.76 -27.00
CA ASP A 164 5.97 10.13 -25.97
C ASP A 164 6.61 8.91 -25.31
N VAL A 165 5.85 7.82 -25.09
CA VAL A 165 6.41 6.55 -24.60
C VAL A 165 7.46 6.04 -25.58
N ARG A 166 7.12 5.97 -26.87
CA ARG A 166 8.07 5.53 -27.89
C ARG A 166 9.30 6.41 -27.93
N SER A 167 9.11 7.73 -27.83
CA SER A 167 10.20 8.69 -27.81
C SER A 167 11.11 8.52 -26.58
N LEU A 168 10.54 8.27 -25.41
CA LEU A 168 11.29 8.03 -24.17
C LEU A 168 12.15 6.76 -24.30
N VAL A 169 11.54 5.64 -24.68
CA VAL A 169 12.23 4.35 -24.80
C VAL A 169 13.35 4.45 -25.85
N CYS A 170 13.07 5.08 -27.00
CA CYS A 170 14.07 5.27 -28.05
C CYS A 170 15.20 6.24 -27.68
N MET A 171 14.95 7.23 -26.82
CA MET A 171 15.95 8.19 -26.37
C MET A 171 16.91 7.60 -25.33
N TYR A 172 16.44 6.64 -24.53
CA TYR A 172 17.20 5.98 -23.47
C TYR A 172 17.29 4.47 -23.71
N ARG A 173 17.87 4.07 -24.85
CA ARG A 173 17.92 2.66 -25.29
C ARG A 173 18.65 1.73 -24.33
N ASP A 174 19.60 2.27 -23.58
CA ASP A 174 20.37 1.51 -22.59
C ASP A 174 19.59 1.29 -21.27
N THR A 175 18.37 1.82 -21.17
CA THR A 175 17.52 1.74 -19.98
C THR A 175 16.36 0.77 -20.22
N ASN A 176 16.25 -0.24 -19.37
CA ASN A 176 15.11 -1.16 -19.36
C ASN A 176 13.95 -0.56 -18.55
N PHE A 177 13.03 0.10 -19.25
CA PHE A 177 11.82 0.64 -18.63
C PHE A 177 10.77 -0.45 -18.41
N SER A 178 10.18 -0.48 -17.21
CA SER A 178 8.86 -1.09 -17.00
C SER A 178 7.75 -0.09 -17.34
N ALA A 179 6.55 -0.59 -17.64
CA ALA A 179 5.38 0.26 -17.89
C ALA A 179 5.12 1.24 -16.74
N ARG A 180 5.24 0.74 -15.50
CA ARG A 180 5.12 1.54 -14.28
C ARG A 180 6.22 2.60 -14.18
N ALA A 181 7.46 2.28 -14.56
CA ALA A 181 8.55 3.26 -14.57
C ALA A 181 8.27 4.43 -15.52
N VAL A 182 7.77 4.15 -16.72
CA VAL A 182 7.34 5.18 -17.68
C VAL A 182 6.21 6.04 -17.10
N ALA A 183 5.19 5.40 -16.52
CA ALA A 183 4.08 6.11 -15.88
C ALA A 183 4.56 7.03 -14.74
N ARG A 184 5.47 6.55 -13.89
CA ARG A 184 6.08 7.37 -12.83
C ARG A 184 6.84 8.57 -13.38
N ILE A 185 7.62 8.41 -14.44
CA ILE A 185 8.33 9.53 -15.09
C ILE A 185 7.31 10.56 -15.59
N PHE A 186 6.29 10.13 -16.31
CA PHE A 186 5.27 11.01 -16.87
C PHE A 186 4.43 11.75 -15.81
N HIS A 187 4.25 11.16 -14.61
CA HIS A 187 3.65 11.83 -13.45
C HIS A 187 4.65 12.61 -12.58
N GLY A 188 5.96 12.42 -12.80
CA GLY A 188 7.01 13.01 -11.97
C GLY A 188 7.13 12.42 -10.57
N ILE A 189 6.90 11.12 -10.42
CA ILE A 189 7.01 10.39 -9.16
C ILE A 189 8.41 9.75 -9.08
N PRO A 190 9.29 10.18 -8.16
CA PRO A 190 10.65 9.65 -8.06
C PRO A 190 10.68 8.20 -7.62
N SER A 191 11.59 7.40 -8.17
CA SER A 191 11.92 6.06 -7.66
C SER A 191 13.42 5.91 -7.45
N PRO A 192 13.89 4.87 -6.73
CA PRO A 192 15.33 4.64 -6.55
C PRO A 192 16.11 4.57 -7.87
N CYS A 193 15.55 3.91 -8.91
CA CYS A 193 16.16 3.84 -10.24
C CYS A 193 15.98 5.11 -11.07
N TYR A 194 14.94 5.92 -10.75
CA TYR A 194 14.60 7.15 -11.46
C TYR A 194 14.48 8.34 -10.49
N PRO A 195 15.58 8.82 -9.87
CA PRO A 195 15.52 9.90 -8.88
C PRO A 195 15.16 11.25 -9.51
N ALA A 196 14.33 12.04 -8.83
CA ALA A 196 13.89 13.36 -9.32
C ALA A 196 15.06 14.33 -9.58
N GLN A 197 16.17 14.22 -8.85
CA GLN A 197 17.35 15.07 -9.06
C GLN A 197 17.98 14.89 -10.45
N ILE A 198 17.88 13.68 -11.00
CA ILE A 198 18.43 13.32 -12.32
C ILE A 198 17.32 13.44 -13.38
N TRP A 199 16.21 12.73 -13.16
CA TRP A 199 15.12 12.60 -14.14
C TRP A 199 14.21 13.81 -14.20
N GLY A 200 14.19 14.67 -13.17
CA GLY A 200 13.37 15.88 -13.13
C GLY A 200 13.71 16.91 -14.22
N ARG A 201 14.88 16.80 -14.84
CA ARG A 201 15.32 17.65 -15.96
C ARG A 201 14.96 17.07 -17.33
N CYS A 202 14.51 15.82 -17.37
CA CYS A 202 14.11 15.16 -18.60
C CYS A 202 12.78 15.74 -19.10
N ARG A 203 12.64 15.97 -20.41
CA ARG A 203 11.41 16.54 -21.01
C ARG A 203 10.14 15.73 -20.74
N PHE A 204 10.31 14.43 -20.47
CA PHE A 204 9.21 13.50 -20.21
C PHE A 204 8.74 13.56 -18.74
N TRP A 205 9.51 14.18 -17.86
CA TRP A 205 9.15 14.30 -16.46
C TRP A 205 7.94 15.22 -16.29
N ARG A 206 6.88 14.73 -15.63
CA ARG A 206 5.63 15.47 -15.43
C ARG A 206 4.91 15.84 -16.74
N ALA A 207 5.23 15.19 -17.86
CA ALA A 207 4.65 15.49 -19.17
C ALA A 207 3.14 15.17 -19.26
N HIS A 208 2.66 14.17 -18.51
CA HIS A 208 1.25 13.71 -18.53
C HIS A 208 0.64 13.67 -17.12
N LEU A 209 0.83 14.75 -16.35
CA LEU A 209 0.36 14.86 -14.95
C LEU A 209 -1.15 14.66 -14.78
N GLY A 210 -1.95 15.15 -15.72
CA GLY A 210 -3.41 15.11 -15.66
C GLY A 210 -4.03 13.81 -16.18
N SER A 211 -3.22 12.91 -16.74
CA SER A 211 -3.69 11.63 -17.27
C SER A 211 -3.83 10.60 -16.16
N ASN A 212 -4.75 9.64 -16.31
CA ASN A 212 -4.87 8.55 -15.34
C ASN A 212 -3.61 7.66 -15.36
N PHE A 213 -3.02 7.41 -14.19
CA PHE A 213 -1.79 6.63 -14.04
C PHE A 213 -1.92 5.18 -14.56
N LYS A 214 -3.04 4.51 -14.28
CA LYS A 214 -3.30 3.12 -14.70
C LYS A 214 -3.42 3.01 -16.21
N LEU A 215 -4.16 3.93 -16.83
CA LEU A 215 -4.30 3.97 -18.29
C LEU A 215 -2.97 4.28 -18.97
N LEU A 216 -2.20 5.23 -18.44
CA LEU A 216 -0.85 5.54 -18.91
C LEU A 216 0.06 4.32 -18.83
N SER A 217 0.04 3.59 -17.70
CA SER A 217 0.79 2.34 -17.54
C SER A 217 0.37 1.30 -18.58
N LYS A 218 -0.94 1.13 -18.86
CA LYS A 218 -1.43 0.22 -19.91
C LYS A 218 -0.91 0.61 -21.31
N VAL A 219 -0.94 1.90 -21.65
CA VAL A 219 -0.39 2.40 -22.92
C VAL A 219 1.11 2.15 -22.98
N ALA A 220 1.83 2.44 -21.90
CA ALA A 220 3.26 2.21 -21.82
C ALA A 220 3.63 0.73 -22.00
N ALA A 221 2.90 -0.19 -21.36
CA ALA A 221 3.08 -1.63 -21.53
C ALA A 221 2.91 -2.04 -23.01
N ARG A 222 1.84 -1.57 -23.66
CA ARG A 222 1.55 -1.87 -25.07
C ARG A 222 2.67 -1.37 -25.99
N GLU A 223 3.14 -0.14 -25.78
CA GLU A 223 4.17 0.46 -26.64
C GLU A 223 5.56 -0.13 -26.39
N ILE A 224 5.93 -0.44 -25.14
CA ILE A 224 7.19 -1.12 -24.83
C ILE A 224 7.25 -2.50 -25.49
N LEU A 225 6.14 -3.25 -25.48
CA LEU A 225 6.06 -4.55 -26.15
C LEU A 225 6.19 -4.45 -27.67
N ARG A 226 5.72 -3.35 -28.28
CA ARG A 226 5.85 -3.10 -29.74
C ARG A 226 7.26 -2.72 -30.17
N LEU A 227 8.08 -2.21 -29.24
CA LEU A 227 9.45 -1.77 -29.50
C LEU A 227 10.52 -2.83 -29.21
N LYS A 228 10.14 -3.90 -28.52
CA LYS A 228 10.97 -5.10 -28.35
C LYS A 228 10.88 -6.00 -29.57
#